data_AF-A0A6V7HDW7-F1
#
_entry.id   AF-A0A6V7HDW7-F1
#
_cell.length_a   1.000
_cell.length_b   1.000
_cell.length_c   1.000
_cell.angle_alpha   90.00
_cell.angle_beta   90.00
_cell.angle_gamma   90.00
#
_symmetry.space_group_name_H-M   'P 1'
#
loop_
_entity.id
_entity.type
_entity.pdbx_description
1 polymer ?
#
loop_
_entity_poly.entity_id
_entity_poly.type
_entity_poly.pdbx_seq_one_letter_code
_entity_poly.pdbx_strand_id
1 'polypeptide(L)'
;WYFRKIKRIEAEKKLLLPENDHGAFLIRDSESRHNDYSLSVRDGDTVKHYRIRQLDEGGFFIARRTTFRNLQDLVEHYSKDADGLCVNLCKPCVQ
;
A
#
# COMPACT_ATOMS: atom_id res chain seq x y z
N TRP A 1 -7.80 6.05 -0.41
CA TRP A 1 -6.46 5.44 -0.44
C TRP A 1 -6.11 4.77 -1.77
N TYR A 2 -7.05 4.47 -2.68
CA TYR A 2 -6.74 3.83 -3.98
C TYR A 2 -6.59 4.85 -5.11
N PHE A 3 -5.40 4.90 -5.73
CA PHE A 3 -5.01 5.88 -6.76
C PHE A 3 -4.90 5.29 -8.17
N ARG A 4 -5.25 4.01 -8.36
CA ARG A 4 -5.25 3.34 -9.69
C ARG A 4 -3.88 3.49 -10.39
N LYS A 5 -3.87 3.93 -11.65
CA LYS A 5 -2.72 4.03 -12.54
C LYS A 5 -1.83 5.25 -12.27
N ILE A 6 -1.30 5.37 -11.06
CA ILE A 6 -0.19 6.29 -10.78
C ILE A 6 1.14 5.54 -10.75
N LYS A 7 2.19 6.19 -11.24
CA LYS A 7 3.55 5.64 -11.22
C LYS A 7 4.13 5.67 -9.81
N ARG A 8 5.13 4.83 -9.56
CA ARG A 8 5.90 4.83 -8.31
C ARG A 8 6.36 6.23 -7.90
N ILE A 9 6.97 6.98 -8.82
CA ILE A 9 7.51 8.31 -8.56
C ILE A 9 6.41 9.31 -8.17
N GLU A 10 5.24 9.23 -8.81
CA GLU A 10 4.12 10.11 -8.49
C GLU A 10 3.49 9.77 -7.13
N ALA A 11 3.47 8.49 -6.76
CA ALA A 11 3.08 8.07 -5.42
C ALA A 11 4.03 8.60 -4.34
N GLU A 12 5.35 8.55 -4.60
CA GLU A 12 6.37 9.08 -3.69
C GLU A 12 6.20 10.58 -3.48
N LYS A 13 6.08 11.36 -4.56
CA LYS A 13 5.84 12.81 -4.48
C LYS A 13 4.59 13.14 -3.68
N LYS A 14 3.47 12.46 -3.95
CA LYS A 14 2.20 12.69 -3.24
C LYS A 14 2.33 12.38 -1.76
N LEU A 15 2.91 11.23 -1.39
CA LEU A 15 3.07 10.84 0.00
C LEU A 15 4.02 11.76 0.80
N LEU A 16 5.02 12.35 0.14
CA LEU A 16 5.96 13.27 0.76
C LEU A 16 5.46 14.72 0.88
N LEU A 17 4.23 15.01 0.42
CA LEU A 17 3.58 16.29 0.68
C LEU A 17 3.43 16.53 2.20
N PRO A 18 3.59 17.77 2.69
CA PRO A 18 3.55 18.08 4.13
C PRO A 18 2.20 17.79 4.79
N GLU A 19 1.13 17.65 4.01
CA GLU A 19 -0.21 17.27 4.46
C GLU A 19 -0.35 15.79 4.84
N ASN A 20 0.65 14.96 4.52
CA ASN A 20 0.68 13.55 4.87
C ASN A 20 1.64 13.29 6.04
N ASP A 21 1.20 12.51 7.01
CA ASP A 21 2.01 12.13 8.16
C ASP A 21 2.73 10.78 7.97
N HIS A 22 3.64 10.46 8.90
CA HIS A 22 4.22 9.12 9.02
C HIS A 22 3.13 8.04 9.09
N GLY A 23 3.30 6.95 8.33
CA GLY A 23 2.28 5.92 8.15
C GLY A 23 1.20 6.25 7.13
N ALA A 24 1.24 7.43 6.49
CA ALA A 24 0.35 7.73 5.37
C ALA A 24 0.58 6.75 4.22
N PHE A 25 -0.50 6.37 3.53
CA PHE A 25 -0.40 5.31 2.51
C PHE A 25 -1.34 5.50 1.33
N LEU A 26 -0.97 4.86 0.22
CA LEU A 26 -1.85 4.68 -0.93
C LEU A 26 -1.64 3.31 -1.58
N ILE A 27 -2.65 2.85 -2.29
CA ILE A 27 -2.57 1.67 -3.16
C ILE A 27 -2.70 2.12 -4.62
N ARG A 28 -1.86 1.56 -5.48
CA ARG A 28 -1.81 1.83 -6.93
C ARG A 28 -1.66 0.54 -7.71
N ASP A 29 -1.96 0.59 -9.00
CA ASP A 29 -1.76 -0.52 -9.92
C ASP A 29 -0.26 -0.82 -10.03
N SER A 30 0.10 -2.10 -10.13
CA SER A 30 1.49 -2.51 -10.35
C SER A 30 1.93 -2.14 -11.77
N GLU A 31 3.07 -1.47 -11.88
CA GLU A 31 3.71 -1.15 -13.17
C GLU A 31 4.39 -2.38 -13.79
N SER A 32 4.68 -3.41 -12.99
CA SER A 32 5.54 -4.55 -13.39
C SER A 32 4.78 -5.80 -13.80
N ARG A 33 3.55 -6.00 -13.29
CA ARG A 33 2.70 -7.15 -13.63
C ARG A 33 1.25 -6.73 -13.62
N HIS A 34 0.54 -7.19 -14.65
CA HIS A 34 -0.90 -7.03 -14.77
C HIS A 34 -1.63 -7.65 -13.56
N ASN A 35 -2.69 -6.99 -13.09
CA ASN A 35 -3.55 -7.40 -11.96
C ASN A 35 -2.92 -7.44 -10.56
N ASP A 36 -1.61 -7.18 -10.42
CA ASP A 36 -1.01 -6.93 -9.11
C ASP A 36 -1.21 -5.46 -8.69
N TYR A 37 -1.12 -5.20 -7.39
CA TYR A 37 -1.13 -3.85 -6.83
C TYR A 37 0.20 -3.54 -6.12
N SER A 38 0.39 -2.28 -5.80
CA SER A 38 1.48 -1.81 -4.95
C SER A 38 0.93 -0.95 -3.83
N LEU A 39 1.27 -1.29 -2.58
CA LEU A 39 1.07 -0.45 -1.41
C LEU A 39 2.31 0.44 -1.24
N SER A 40 2.10 1.75 -1.22
CA SER A 40 3.16 2.75 -0.97
C SER A 40 2.89 3.40 0.39
N VAL A 41 3.88 3.43 1.27
CA VAL A 41 3.75 3.90 2.67
C VAL A 41 4.84 4.90 3.00
N ARG A 42 4.47 6.04 3.58
CA ARG A 42 5.42 7.04 4.11
C ARG A 42 6.01 6.55 5.42
N ASP A 43 7.33 6.52 5.47
CA ASP A 43 8.14 6.15 6.62
C ASP A 43 9.15 7.28 6.88
N GLY A 44 8.70 8.28 7.65
CA GLY A 44 9.42 9.52 7.89
C GLY A 44 9.54 10.34 6.61
N ASP A 45 10.77 10.55 6.15
CA ASP A 45 11.08 11.28 4.91
C ASP A 45 11.30 10.35 3.70
N THR A 46 10.98 9.07 3.85
CA THR A 46 11.10 8.07 2.78
C THR A 46 9.77 7.40 2.50
N VAL A 47 9.68 6.72 1.35
CA VAL A 47 8.51 5.93 0.97
C VAL A 47 8.92 4.49 0.68
N LYS A 48 8.25 3.53 1.34
CA LYS A 48 8.43 2.10 1.14
C LYS A 48 7.32 1.56 0.23
N HIS A 49 7.67 0.57 -0.60
CA HIS A 49 6.76 -0.02 -1.58
C HIS A 49 6.66 -1.52 -1.38
N TYR A 50 5.44 -2.01 -1.20
CA TYR A 50 5.13 -3.41 -1.02
C TYR A 50 4.27 -3.92 -2.16
N ARG A 51 4.65 -5.06 -2.72
CA ARG A 51 3.87 -5.72 -3.78
C ARG A 51 2.69 -6.43 -3.14
N ILE A 52 1.47 -6.07 -3.55
CA ILE A 52 0.28 -6.83 -3.24
C ILE A 52 0.02 -7.76 -4.42
N ARG A 53 0.12 -9.06 -4.18
CA ARG A 53 -0.14 -10.10 -5.19
C ARG A 53 -1.55 -10.62 -5.07
N GLN A 54 -2.12 -11.01 -6.21
CA GLN A 54 -3.39 -11.72 -6.26
C GLN A 54 -3.17 -13.24 -6.27
N LEU A 55 -4.06 -13.99 -5.61
CA LEU A 55 -4.13 -15.44 -5.71
C LEU A 55 -5.03 -15.85 -6.88
N ASP A 56 -4.74 -17.01 -7.49
CA ASP A 56 -5.52 -17.53 -8.63
C ASP A 56 -6.99 -17.79 -8.26
N GLU A 57 -7.26 -18.21 -7.03
CA GLU A 57 -8.60 -18.47 -6.49
C GLU A 57 -9.29 -17.20 -5.94
N GLY A 58 -8.68 -16.04 -6.13
CA GLY A 58 -9.12 -14.77 -5.54
C GLY A 58 -8.47 -14.47 -4.19
N GLY A 59 -8.41 -13.19 -3.85
CA GLY A 59 -7.77 -12.68 -2.64
C GLY A 59 -6.37 -12.10 -2.87
N PHE A 60 -5.84 -11.47 -1.83
CA PHE A 60 -4.67 -10.59 -1.88
C PHE A 60 -3.69 -10.90 -0.76
N PHE A 61 -2.40 -10.71 -1.01
CA PHE A 61 -1.37 -10.82 0.03
C PHE A 61 -0.14 -9.97 -0.29
N ILE A 62 0.55 -9.52 0.76
CA ILE A 62 1.93 -9.00 0.66
C ILE A 62 2.91 -10.13 1.00
N ALA A 63 2.69 -10.80 2.13
CA ALA A 63 3.39 -12.01 2.55
C ALA A 63 2.44 -13.21 2.50
N ARG A 64 2.89 -14.35 1.93
CA ARG A 64 2.03 -15.54 1.73
C ARG A 64 1.40 -16.11 3.01
N ARG A 65 1.95 -15.78 4.19
CA ARG A 65 1.43 -16.20 5.49
C ARG A 65 0.09 -15.57 5.87
N THR A 66 -0.27 -14.44 5.26
CA THR A 66 -1.50 -13.70 5.56
C THR A 66 -2.19 -13.33 4.25
N THR A 67 -3.42 -13.80 4.07
CA THR A 67 -4.22 -13.57 2.86
C THR A 67 -5.51 -12.84 3.21
N PHE A 68 -6.00 -12.04 2.28
CA PHE A 68 -7.14 -11.15 2.47
C PHE A 68 -8.15 -11.31 1.33
N ARG A 69 -9.45 -11.20 1.61
CA ARG A 69 -10.49 -11.37 0.58
C ARG A 69 -10.51 -10.18 -0.38
N ASN A 70 -10.27 -8.99 0.15
CA ASN A 70 -10.27 -7.74 -0.60
C ASN A 70 -9.18 -6.79 -0.06
N LEU A 71 -8.92 -5.69 -0.77
CA LEU A 71 -7.91 -4.71 -0.38
C LEU A 71 -8.28 -3.93 0.90
N GLN A 72 -9.57 -3.80 1.22
CA GLN A 72 -10.02 -3.13 2.45
C GLN A 72 -9.62 -3.95 3.68
N ASP A 73 -9.81 -5.28 3.65
CA ASP A 73 -9.39 -6.19 4.73
C ASP A 73 -7.86 -6.13 4.94
N LEU A 74 -7.10 -6.07 3.84
CA LEU A 74 -5.65 -5.91 3.86
C LEU A 74 -5.25 -4.61 4.56
N VAL A 75 -5.88 -3.49 4.19
CA VAL A 75 -5.61 -2.18 4.80
C VAL A 75 -5.97 -2.18 6.28
N GLU A 76 -7.11 -2.77 6.66
CA GLU A 76 -7.53 -2.82 8.06
C GLU A 76 -6.55 -3.62 8.93
N HIS A 77 -6.07 -4.77 8.44
CA HIS A 77 -5.06 -5.58 9.12
C HIS A 77 -3.78 -4.78 9.36
N TYR A 78 -3.21 -4.21 8.29
CA TYR A 78 -1.95 -3.46 8.37
C TYR A 78 -2.07 -2.11 9.10
N SER A 79 -3.29 -1.63 9.34
CA SER A 79 -3.54 -0.50 10.24
C SER A 79 -3.42 -0.90 11.72
N LYS A 80 -3.83 -2.12 12.08
CA LYS A 80 -3.80 -2.64 13.45
C LYS A 80 -2.43 -3.20 13.83
N ASP A 81 -1.77 -3.90 12.92
CA ASP A 81 -0.44 -4.49 13.12
C ASP A 81 0.38 -4.36 11.83
N ALA A 82 1.58 -3.79 11.92
CA ALA A 82 2.48 -3.68 10.77
C ALA A 82 2.80 -5.05 10.15
N ASP A 83 2.84 -6.13 10.93
CA ASP A 83 2.96 -7.51 10.45
C ASP A 83 4.09 -7.70 9.38
N GLY A 84 5.21 -7.01 9.57
CA GLY A 84 6.39 -7.00 8.68
C GLY A 84 6.48 -5.83 7.70
N LEU A 85 5.52 -4.90 7.69
CA LEU A 85 5.70 -3.58 7.08
C LEU A 85 6.64 -2.71 7.92
N CYS A 86 7.13 -1.62 7.33
CA CYS A 86 8.00 -0.68 8.03
C CYS A 86 7.27 0.01 9.19
N VAL A 87 5.99 0.29 9.01
CA VAL A 87 5.14 1.04 9.94
C VAL A 87 3.69 0.57 9.78
N ASN A 88 2.86 0.77 10.81
CA ASN A 88 1.42 0.60 10.70
C ASN A 88 0.85 1.61 9.69
N LEU A 89 -0.20 1.20 8.98
CA LEU A 89 -0.97 2.11 8.14
C LEU A 89 -1.78 3.07 9.01
N CYS A 90 -1.65 4.37 8.75
CA CYS A 90 -2.35 5.42 9.47
C CYS A 90 -3.45 6.01 8.59
N LYS A 91 -3.24 7.23 8.07
CA LYS A 91 -4.22 7.94 7.25
C LYS A 91 -4.00 7.65 5.75
N PRO A 92 -5.07 7.55 4.95
CA PRO A 92 -4.93 7.59 3.49
C PRO A 92 -4.17 8.84 3.02
N CYS A 93 -3.35 8.69 1.99
CA CYS A 93 -2.73 9.83 1.29
C CYS A 93 -3.81 10.82 0.82
N VAL A 94 -3.57 12.11 1.04
CA VAL A 94 -4.41 13.18 0.50
C VAL A 94 -4.44 13.13 -1.03
N GLN A 95 -5.59 13.45 -1.65
CA GLN A 95 -5.80 13.35 -3.11
C GLN A 95 -5.36 14.61 -3.86
#